data_AF-A0A5C6U3Q5-F1
#
_entry.id   AF-A0A5C6U3Q5-F1
#
_cell.length_a   1.000
_cell.length_b   1.000
_cell.length_c   1.000
_cell.angle_alpha   90.00
_cell.angle_beta   90.00
_cell.angle_gamma   90.00
#
_symmetry.space_group_name_H-M   'P 1'
#
loop_
_entity.id
_entity.type
_entity.pdbx_description
1 polymer ?
#
loop_
_entity_poly.entity_id
_entity_poly.type
_entity_poly.pdbx_seq_one_letter_code
_entity_poly.pdbx_strand_id
1 'polypeptide(L)'
;MPGAFGPSGGVMRLYGGQVPVIAEEIIRTLTRAGDLEIASENLPEVELDIQSVLREYIRLDRELTERAKDIAMKYGDSSVGREKRKLAKAKGIELSDDPLGYIISQIIETFFHSNFVDEVYSTDNDLRRKINPILKRHTNVQEELDQEVRGKIKNLEEGSAAWEIEYEKVMGNLKRLKNLE
;
A
#
# COMPACT_ATOMS: atom_id res chain seq x y z
N MET A 1 -18.72 23.94 -11.06
CA MET A 1 -18.52 22.48 -10.96
C MET A 1 -17.81 22.23 -9.64
N PRO A 2 -18.42 21.59 -8.64
CA PRO A 2 -17.74 21.33 -7.37
C PRO A 2 -16.66 20.27 -7.56
N GLY A 3 -15.50 20.50 -6.93
CA GLY A 3 -14.24 19.76 -7.10
C GLY A 3 -14.39 18.24 -7.00
N ALA A 4 -13.91 17.55 -8.03
CA ALA A 4 -14.01 16.10 -8.18
C ALA A 4 -12.70 15.39 -7.83
N PHE A 5 -11.93 15.85 -6.84
CA PHE A 5 -10.81 15.07 -6.27
C PHE A 5 -10.60 15.37 -4.78
N GLY A 6 -11.68 15.36 -3.99
CA GLY A 6 -11.57 15.04 -2.57
C GLY A 6 -11.38 13.53 -2.39
N PRO A 7 -10.65 13.04 -1.37
CA PRO A 7 -10.36 11.62 -1.21
C PRO A 7 -11.65 10.85 -0.95
N SER A 8 -12.23 10.30 -2.01
CA SER A 8 -13.31 9.34 -1.92
C SER A 8 -12.81 8.10 -1.19
N GLY A 9 -13.20 7.97 0.09
CA GLY A 9 -13.20 6.72 0.87
C GLY A 9 -11.89 5.94 0.85
N GLY A 10 -10.91 6.39 1.64
CA GLY A 10 -9.84 5.58 2.23
C GLY A 10 -9.32 4.38 1.42
N VAL A 11 -8.91 4.58 0.17
CA VAL A 11 -8.17 3.54 -0.55
C VAL A 11 -6.74 3.57 -0.02
N MET A 12 -6.38 2.56 0.78
CA MET A 12 -5.03 2.34 1.28
C MET A 12 -4.00 2.51 0.15
N ARG A 13 -3.02 3.40 0.33
CA ARG A 13 -1.94 3.62 -0.64
C ARG A 13 -0.60 3.20 -0.07
N LEU A 14 0.05 2.26 -0.75
CA LEU A 14 1.39 1.81 -0.46
C LEU A 14 2.36 2.39 -1.49
N TYR A 15 3.48 2.95 -1.03
CA TYR A 15 4.52 3.51 -1.90
C TYR A 15 5.67 2.53 -2.12
N GLY A 16 6.21 2.49 -3.34
CA GLY A 16 7.30 1.59 -3.73
C GLY A 16 8.52 1.73 -2.83
N GLY A 17 8.99 2.95 -2.61
CA GLY A 17 10.14 3.23 -1.74
C GLY A 17 9.95 2.89 -0.26
N GLN A 18 8.73 2.68 0.23
CA GLN A 18 8.49 2.19 1.60
C GLN A 18 8.65 0.68 1.74
N VAL A 19 8.62 -0.07 0.62
CA VAL A 19 8.61 -1.53 0.63
C VAL A 19 9.78 -2.13 1.43
N PRO A 20 11.06 -1.71 1.23
CA PRO A 20 12.17 -2.26 2.01
C PRO A 20 12.05 -1.96 3.50
N VAL A 21 11.67 -0.72 3.86
CA VAL A 21 11.52 -0.28 5.26
C VAL A 21 10.45 -1.09 5.98
N ILE A 22 9.33 -1.36 5.30
CA ILE A 22 8.23 -2.17 5.86
C ILE A 22 8.67 -3.62 6.05
N ALA A 23 9.34 -4.21 5.06
CA ALA A 23 9.80 -5.60 5.14
C ALA A 23 10.80 -5.79 6.29
N GLU A 24 11.79 -4.90 6.39
CA GLU A 24 12.77 -4.91 7.48
C GLU A 24 12.08 -4.75 8.85
N GLU A 25 11.13 -3.81 8.97
CA GLU A 25 10.42 -3.57 10.22
C GLU A 25 9.56 -4.77 10.66
N ILE A 26 8.90 -5.46 9.72
CA ILE A 26 8.13 -6.69 10.00
C ILE A 26 9.06 -7.78 10.54
N ILE A 27 10.14 -8.11 9.80
CA ILE A 27 11.08 -9.16 10.20
C ILE A 27 11.68 -8.84 11.57
N ARG A 28 12.20 -7.63 11.73
CA ARG A 28 12.81 -7.17 12.99
C ARG A 28 11.83 -7.28 14.16
N THR A 29 10.57 -6.94 13.96
CA THR A 29 9.55 -7.00 15.02
C THR A 29 9.26 -8.44 15.42
N LEU A 30 9.06 -9.32 14.44
CA LEU A 30 8.69 -10.72 14.67
C LEU A 30 9.85 -11.53 15.26
N THR A 31 11.07 -11.39 14.72
CA THR A 31 12.25 -12.09 15.27
C THR A 31 12.58 -11.62 16.69
N ARG A 32 12.48 -10.32 16.99
CA ARG A 32 12.71 -9.81 18.37
C ARG A 32 11.67 -10.30 19.37
N ALA A 33 10.44 -10.53 18.92
CA ALA A 33 9.37 -11.06 19.74
C ALA A 33 9.43 -12.60 19.89
N GLY A 34 10.35 -13.27 19.18
CA GLY A 34 10.45 -14.72 19.15
C GLY A 34 9.35 -15.40 18.34
N ASP A 35 8.69 -14.67 17.44
CA ASP A 35 7.62 -15.22 16.59
C ASP A 35 8.15 -16.02 15.40
N LEU A 36 9.34 -15.65 14.93
CA LEU A 36 10.03 -16.25 13.79
C LEU A 36 11.49 -16.53 14.16
N GLU A 37 11.98 -17.68 13.77
CA GLU A 37 13.41 -18.00 13.73
C GLU A 37 13.91 -18.00 12.29
N ILE A 38 14.96 -17.23 12.06
CA ILE A 38 15.57 -17.02 10.76
C ILE A 38 17.08 -16.92 10.95
N ALA A 39 17.84 -17.79 10.29
CA ALA A 39 19.28 -17.75 10.23
C ALA A 39 19.77 -16.43 9.60
N SER A 40 20.92 -15.92 10.05
CA SER A 40 21.39 -14.58 9.63
C SER A 40 21.68 -14.49 8.13
N GLU A 41 22.09 -15.60 7.52
CA GLU A 41 22.30 -15.77 6.09
C GLU A 41 21.01 -15.77 5.25
N ASN A 42 19.88 -16.14 5.86
CA ASN A 42 18.58 -16.24 5.19
C ASN A 42 17.75 -14.95 5.30
N LEU A 43 18.10 -14.06 6.25
CA LEU A 43 17.40 -12.78 6.46
C LEU A 43 17.19 -11.97 5.16
N PRO A 44 18.19 -11.80 4.27
CA PRO A 44 17.98 -11.05 3.04
C PRO A 44 16.94 -11.67 2.10
N GLU A 45 16.87 -13.00 2.03
CA GLU A 45 15.91 -13.71 1.16
C GLU A 45 14.49 -13.59 1.72
N VAL A 46 14.30 -13.76 3.04
CA VAL A 46 12.99 -13.53 3.68
C VAL A 46 12.54 -12.08 3.50
N GLU A 47 13.47 -11.12 3.54
CA GLU A 47 13.14 -9.72 3.27
C GLU A 47 12.66 -9.54 1.82
N LEU A 48 13.38 -10.09 0.85
CA LEU A 48 12.99 -10.04 -0.57
C LEU A 48 11.64 -10.71 -0.84
N ASP A 49 11.33 -11.80 -0.14
CA ASP A 49 10.05 -12.48 -0.19
C ASP A 49 8.90 -11.55 0.25
N ILE A 50 9.02 -10.89 1.41
CA ILE A 50 8.03 -9.91 1.89
C ILE A 50 7.94 -8.72 0.93
N GLN A 51 9.08 -8.20 0.48
CA GLN A 51 9.10 -7.09 -0.46
C GLN A 51 8.37 -7.44 -1.78
N SER A 52 8.48 -8.70 -2.23
CA SER A 52 7.79 -9.19 -3.42
C SER A 52 6.28 -9.20 -3.23
N VAL A 53 5.78 -9.65 -2.07
CA VAL A 53 4.35 -9.57 -1.72
C VAL A 53 3.83 -8.13 -1.78
N LEU A 54 4.56 -7.18 -1.18
CA LEU A 54 4.18 -5.77 -1.16
C LEU A 54 4.19 -5.13 -2.56
N ARG A 55 5.21 -5.43 -3.38
CA ARG A 55 5.29 -4.94 -4.76
C ARG A 55 4.18 -5.51 -5.64
N GLU A 56 3.86 -6.79 -5.45
CA GLU A 56 2.79 -7.44 -6.20
C GLU A 56 1.43 -6.81 -5.87
N TYR A 57 1.16 -6.50 -4.59
CA TYR A 57 -0.02 -5.72 -4.21
C TYR A 57 -0.08 -4.37 -4.95
N ILE A 58 1.01 -3.59 -4.95
CA ILE A 58 1.07 -2.28 -5.64
C ILE A 58 0.76 -2.44 -7.13
N ARG A 59 1.33 -3.47 -7.77
CA ARG A 59 1.10 -3.78 -9.19
C ARG A 59 -0.35 -4.14 -9.46
N LEU A 60 -0.94 -5.03 -8.66
CA LEU A 60 -2.34 -5.47 -8.78
C LEU A 60 -3.31 -4.31 -8.57
N ASP A 61 -3.07 -3.48 -7.55
CA ASP A 61 -3.92 -2.33 -7.25
C ASP A 61 -3.95 -1.33 -8.42
N ARG A 62 -2.77 -1.06 -9.01
CA ARG A 62 -2.63 -0.21 -10.21
C ARG A 62 -3.34 -0.82 -11.42
N GLU A 63 -3.11 -2.11 -11.70
CA GLU A 63 -3.76 -2.81 -12.82
C GLU A 63 -5.29 -2.76 -12.72
N LEU A 64 -5.83 -3.02 -11.53
CA LEU A 64 -7.28 -2.97 -11.27
C LEU A 64 -7.82 -1.55 -11.40
N THR A 65 -7.07 -0.55 -10.93
CA THR A 65 -7.48 0.86 -11.02
C THR A 65 -7.53 1.34 -12.46
N GLU A 66 -6.50 1.05 -13.27
CA GLU A 66 -6.48 1.46 -14.69
C GLU A 66 -7.62 0.77 -15.48
N ARG A 67 -7.82 -0.54 -15.30
CA ARG A 67 -8.94 -1.24 -15.94
C ARG A 67 -10.30 -0.69 -15.51
N ALA A 68 -10.44 -0.32 -14.24
CA ALA A 68 -11.67 0.28 -13.73
C ALA A 68 -11.95 1.65 -14.35
N LYS A 69 -10.91 2.47 -14.61
CA LYS A 69 -11.03 3.73 -15.34
C LYS A 69 -11.49 3.50 -16.78
N ASP A 70 -10.89 2.55 -17.48
CA ASP A 70 -11.26 2.22 -18.88
C ASP A 70 -12.74 1.82 -18.99
N ILE A 71 -13.21 0.98 -18.06
CA ILE A 71 -14.62 0.56 -18.00
C ILE A 71 -15.52 1.76 -17.67
N ALA A 72 -15.17 2.55 -16.66
CA ALA A 72 -15.96 3.72 -16.27
C ALA A 72 -16.09 4.73 -17.42
N MET A 73 -15.01 4.99 -18.16
CA MET A 73 -15.02 5.87 -19.33
C MET A 73 -15.88 5.32 -20.48
N LYS A 74 -15.82 4.00 -20.71
CA LYS A 74 -16.57 3.36 -21.79
C LYS A 74 -18.09 3.36 -21.56
N TYR A 75 -18.53 3.22 -20.32
CA TYR A 75 -19.96 3.04 -19.98
C TYR A 75 -20.59 4.27 -19.31
N GLY A 76 -19.81 5.28 -18.91
CA GLY A 76 -20.27 6.63 -18.50
C GLY A 76 -21.02 6.74 -17.17
N ASP A 77 -21.61 5.65 -16.66
CA ASP A 77 -22.53 5.65 -15.52
C ASP A 77 -22.01 4.88 -14.27
N SER A 78 -20.78 4.36 -14.36
CA SER A 78 -20.16 3.57 -13.30
C SER A 78 -18.97 4.28 -12.67
N SER A 79 -18.93 4.35 -11.33
CA SER A 79 -17.77 4.88 -10.63
C SER A 79 -16.58 3.92 -10.68
N VAL A 80 -15.37 4.46 -10.83
CA VAL A 80 -14.10 3.69 -10.86
C VAL A 80 -14.00 2.75 -9.66
N GLY A 81 -14.35 3.21 -8.46
CA GLY A 81 -14.32 2.37 -7.25
C GLY A 81 -15.27 1.17 -7.30
N ARG A 82 -16.46 1.31 -7.92
CA ARG A 82 -17.41 0.21 -8.10
C ARG A 82 -16.88 -0.82 -9.09
N GLU A 83 -16.30 -0.38 -10.20
CA GLU A 83 -15.73 -1.28 -11.21
C GLU A 83 -14.47 -1.98 -10.70
N LYS A 84 -13.62 -1.28 -9.94
CA LYS A 84 -12.46 -1.88 -9.26
C LYS A 84 -12.88 -3.01 -8.31
N ARG A 85 -13.93 -2.81 -7.50
CA ARG A 85 -14.53 -3.86 -6.65
C ARG A 85 -14.97 -5.10 -7.44
N LYS A 86 -15.68 -4.90 -8.55
CA LYS A 86 -16.12 -6.00 -9.41
C LYS A 86 -14.94 -6.77 -10.00
N LEU A 87 -13.92 -6.06 -10.49
CA LEU A 87 -12.72 -6.65 -11.06
C LEU A 87 -11.92 -7.45 -10.03
N ALA A 88 -11.78 -6.92 -8.81
CA ALA A 88 -11.10 -7.61 -7.70
C ALA A 88 -11.83 -8.92 -7.34
N LYS A 89 -13.15 -8.84 -7.15
CA LYS A 89 -14.00 -10.01 -6.86
C LYS A 89 -13.96 -11.07 -7.96
N ALA A 90 -13.96 -10.66 -9.23
CA ALA A 90 -13.87 -11.58 -10.37
C ALA A 90 -12.53 -12.33 -10.43
N LYS A 91 -11.46 -11.73 -9.90
CA LYS A 91 -10.14 -12.37 -9.77
C LYS A 91 -9.97 -13.13 -8.45
N GLY A 92 -10.99 -13.20 -7.60
CA GLY A 92 -10.90 -13.81 -6.27
C GLY A 92 -9.98 -13.07 -5.30
N ILE A 93 -9.72 -11.78 -5.54
CA ILE A 93 -8.80 -11.00 -4.72
C ILE A 93 -9.62 -10.07 -3.81
N GLU A 94 -9.45 -10.21 -2.51
CA GLU A 94 -10.15 -9.41 -1.47
C GLU A 94 -9.52 -8.02 -1.26
N LEU A 95 -8.93 -7.44 -2.31
CA LEU A 95 -8.25 -6.13 -2.27
C LEU A 95 -9.18 -4.97 -1.92
N SER A 96 -10.49 -5.12 -2.16
CA SER A 96 -11.39 -3.98 -2.16
C SER A 96 -12.02 -3.66 -0.81
N ASP A 97 -12.13 -4.66 0.06
CA ASP A 97 -12.86 -4.56 1.32
C ASP A 97 -11.89 -4.59 2.51
N ASP A 98 -10.80 -5.37 2.41
CA ASP A 98 -9.70 -5.38 3.38
C ASP A 98 -8.32 -5.57 2.72
N PRO A 99 -7.76 -4.51 2.07
CA PRO A 99 -6.46 -4.59 1.42
C PRO A 99 -5.32 -4.93 2.39
N LEU A 100 -5.40 -4.45 3.64
CA LEU A 100 -4.44 -4.79 4.69
C LEU A 100 -4.52 -6.27 5.04
N GLY A 101 -5.72 -6.80 5.28
CA GLY A 101 -5.93 -8.22 5.57
C GLY A 101 -5.44 -9.12 4.45
N TYR A 102 -5.64 -8.73 3.19
CA TYR A 102 -5.10 -9.45 2.04
C TYR A 102 -3.56 -9.51 2.09
N ILE A 103 -2.88 -8.35 2.20
CA ILE A 103 -1.41 -8.30 2.26
C ILE A 103 -0.88 -9.11 3.45
N ILE A 104 -1.47 -8.94 4.64
CA ILE A 104 -1.03 -9.65 5.84
C ILE A 104 -1.17 -11.16 5.65
N SER A 105 -2.27 -11.61 5.04
CA SER A 105 -2.48 -13.03 4.76
C SER A 105 -1.41 -13.57 3.80
N GLN A 106 -1.05 -12.80 2.77
CA GLN A 106 0.01 -13.19 1.84
C GLN A 106 1.38 -13.23 2.53
N ILE A 107 1.71 -12.25 3.38
CA ILE A 107 2.97 -12.24 4.15
C ILE A 107 3.05 -13.44 5.09
N ILE A 108 1.97 -13.75 5.81
CA ILE A 108 1.92 -14.89 6.72
C ILE A 108 2.06 -16.20 5.94
N GLU A 109 1.36 -16.34 4.81
CA GLU A 109 1.50 -17.49 3.91
C GLU A 109 2.95 -17.66 3.45
N THR A 110 3.63 -16.56 3.10
CA THR A 110 5.05 -16.57 2.75
C THR A 110 5.92 -17.10 3.87
N PHE A 111 5.66 -16.75 5.14
CA PHE A 111 6.43 -17.29 6.26
C PHE A 111 6.26 -18.81 6.42
N PHE A 112 5.05 -19.34 6.23
CA PHE A 112 4.80 -20.78 6.35
C PHE A 112 5.31 -21.61 5.17
N HIS A 113 5.59 -20.99 4.02
CA HIS A 113 6.00 -21.69 2.80
C HIS A 113 7.43 -21.38 2.35
N SER A 114 8.08 -20.36 2.92
CA SER A 114 9.44 -19.99 2.57
C SER A 114 10.43 -21.00 3.17
N ASN A 115 11.36 -21.49 2.36
CA ASN A 115 12.44 -22.37 2.82
C ASN A 115 13.52 -21.61 3.61
N PHE A 116 13.40 -20.29 3.71
CA PHE A 116 14.34 -19.41 4.40
C PHE A 116 13.91 -19.06 5.83
N VAL A 117 12.69 -19.42 6.22
CA VAL A 117 12.19 -19.32 7.60
C VAL A 117 12.41 -20.67 8.28
N ASP A 118 13.16 -20.67 9.39
CA ASP A 118 13.50 -21.91 10.08
C ASP A 118 12.32 -22.44 10.90
N GLU A 119 11.62 -21.56 11.61
CA GLU A 119 10.46 -21.94 12.44
C GLU A 119 9.50 -20.76 12.66
N VAL A 120 8.19 -21.06 12.77
CA VAL A 120 7.14 -20.09 13.09
C VAL A 120 6.47 -20.47 14.41
N TYR A 121 6.80 -19.77 15.49
CA TYR A 121 6.35 -20.11 16.84
C TYR A 121 4.98 -19.53 17.22
N SER A 122 4.49 -18.57 16.43
CA SER A 122 3.26 -17.82 16.73
C SER A 122 2.10 -18.22 15.84
N THR A 123 0.88 -18.03 16.35
CA THR A 123 -0.34 -18.27 15.57
C THR A 123 -0.55 -17.18 14.52
N ASP A 124 -1.30 -17.49 13.46
CA ASP A 124 -1.72 -16.50 12.44
C ASP A 124 -2.31 -15.23 13.10
N ASN A 125 -3.21 -15.40 14.08
CA ASN A 125 -3.81 -14.27 14.80
C ASN A 125 -2.79 -13.37 15.51
N ASP A 126 -1.74 -13.95 16.08
CA ASP A 126 -0.70 -13.18 16.78
C ASP A 126 0.23 -12.45 15.79
N LEU A 127 0.58 -13.10 14.67
CA LEU A 127 1.31 -12.45 13.58
C LEU A 127 0.50 -11.28 13.00
N ARG A 128 -0.79 -11.48 12.72
CA ARG A 128 -1.69 -10.41 12.25
C ARG A 128 -1.71 -9.22 13.18
N ARG A 129 -1.81 -9.45 14.49
CA ARG A 129 -1.84 -8.38 15.51
C ARG A 129 -0.58 -7.52 15.50
N LYS A 130 0.58 -8.09 15.15
CA LYS A 130 1.87 -7.40 15.11
C LYS A 130 2.15 -6.73 13.76
N ILE A 131 1.80 -7.38 12.65
CA ILE A 131 2.02 -6.84 11.30
C ILE A 131 1.06 -5.68 10.98
N ASN A 132 -0.21 -5.81 11.34
CA ASN A 132 -1.24 -4.82 11.03
C ASN A 132 -0.89 -3.37 11.43
N PRO A 133 -0.44 -3.07 12.68
CA PRO A 133 -0.07 -1.71 13.05
C PRO A 133 1.14 -1.19 12.28
N ILE A 134 2.07 -2.05 11.82
CA ILE A 134 3.21 -1.63 10.98
C ILE A 134 2.68 -1.12 9.65
N LEU A 135 1.91 -1.94 8.93
CA LEU A 135 1.36 -1.56 7.63
C LEU A 135 0.48 -0.32 7.71
N LYS A 136 -0.38 -0.19 8.74
CA LYS A 136 -1.23 0.99 8.95
C LYS A 136 -0.44 2.29 9.09
N ARG A 137 0.70 2.27 9.80
CA ARG A 137 1.54 3.46 9.93
C ARG A 137 2.07 3.92 8.58
N HIS A 138 2.53 2.97 7.76
CA HIS A 138 3.11 3.29 6.46
C HIS A 138 2.09 3.69 5.40
N THR A 139 0.82 3.30 5.54
CA THR A 139 -0.23 3.65 4.58
C THR A 139 -0.88 5.01 4.82
N ASN A 140 -0.72 5.57 6.02
CA ASN A 140 -1.27 6.89 6.37
C ASN A 140 -0.45 8.06 5.79
N VAL A 141 0.71 7.77 5.17
CA VAL A 141 1.62 8.78 4.62
C VAL A 141 0.98 9.63 3.51
N GLN A 142 -0.03 9.12 2.80
CA GLN A 142 -0.76 9.87 1.77
C GLN A 142 -1.43 11.14 2.33
N GLU A 143 -2.05 11.05 3.50
CA GLU A 143 -2.79 12.16 4.09
C GLU A 143 -1.82 13.23 4.60
N GLU A 144 -0.71 12.81 5.22
CA GLU A 144 0.37 13.72 5.64
C GLU A 144 0.99 14.46 4.45
N LEU A 145 1.21 13.76 3.32
CA LEU A 145 1.70 14.38 2.09
C LEU A 145 0.71 15.39 1.53
N ASP A 146 -0.58 15.06 1.45
CA ASP A 146 -1.61 15.98 0.94
C ASP A 146 -1.69 17.25 1.79
N GLN A 147 -1.69 17.11 3.12
CA GLN A 147 -1.66 18.24 4.05
C GLN A 147 -0.41 19.11 3.86
N GLU A 148 0.76 18.48 3.68
CA GLU A 148 2.03 19.20 3.46
C GLU A 148 2.03 19.95 2.12
N VAL A 149 1.51 19.34 1.04
CA VAL A 149 1.36 20.01 -0.27
C VAL A 149 0.42 21.19 -0.15
N ARG A 150 -0.79 20.99 0.40
CA ARG A 150 -1.79 22.05 0.61
C ARG A 150 -1.23 23.21 1.44
N GLY A 151 -0.42 22.91 2.46
CA GLY A 151 0.27 23.92 3.26
C GLY A 151 1.26 24.77 2.45
N LYS A 152 1.96 24.16 1.48
CA LYS A 152 2.95 24.83 0.62
C LYS A 152 2.32 25.65 -0.52
N ILE A 153 1.13 25.28 -1.00
CA ILE A 153 0.44 25.95 -2.12
C ILE A 153 -0.80 26.76 -1.71
N LYS A 154 -0.96 27.04 -0.41
CA LYS A 154 -2.12 27.74 0.17
C LYS A 154 -2.43 29.13 -0.43
N ASN A 155 -1.50 29.70 -1.18
CA ASN A 155 -1.63 30.98 -1.88
C ASN A 155 -2.29 30.85 -3.27
N LEU A 156 -2.54 29.63 -3.75
CA LEU A 156 -3.21 29.35 -5.02
C LEU A 156 -4.67 28.98 -4.75
N GLU A 157 -5.56 29.36 -5.66
CA GLU A 157 -6.98 29.00 -5.60
C GLU A 157 -7.16 27.52 -5.92
N GLU A 158 -7.72 26.76 -4.97
CA GLU A 158 -7.96 25.32 -5.13
C GLU A 158 -8.90 25.03 -6.31
N GLY A 159 -8.50 24.09 -7.17
CA GLY A 159 -9.22 23.77 -8.41
C GLY A 159 -8.91 24.69 -9.60
N SER A 160 -8.00 25.66 -9.44
CA SER A 160 -7.43 26.37 -10.59
C SER A 160 -6.38 25.52 -11.30
N ALA A 161 -6.18 25.74 -12.61
CA ALA A 161 -5.15 25.06 -13.38
C ALA A 161 -3.73 25.29 -12.79
N ALA A 162 -3.47 26.48 -12.25
CA ALA A 162 -2.21 26.79 -11.59
C ALA A 162 -2.02 25.98 -10.30
N TRP A 163 -3.09 25.79 -9.53
CA TRP A 163 -3.08 24.96 -8.33
C TRP A 163 -2.81 23.49 -8.67
N GLU A 164 -3.47 22.94 -9.69
CA GLU A 164 -3.28 21.53 -10.10
C GLU A 164 -1.84 21.24 -10.53
N ILE A 165 -1.24 22.13 -11.34
CA ILE A 165 0.14 21.99 -11.81
C ILE A 165 1.12 22.04 -10.63
N GLU A 166 0.97 23.03 -9.74
CA GLU A 166 1.90 23.19 -8.61
C GLU A 166 1.69 22.09 -7.56
N TYR A 167 0.46 21.62 -7.37
CA TYR A 167 0.15 20.46 -6.52
C TYR A 167 0.93 19.22 -6.97
N GLU A 168 0.82 18.83 -8.24
CA GLU A 168 1.53 17.65 -8.78
C GLU A 168 3.05 17.78 -8.66
N LYS A 169 3.59 18.97 -8.93
CA LYS A 169 5.02 19.26 -8.82
C LYS A 169 5.51 19.17 -7.38
N VAL A 170 4.83 19.80 -6.43
CA VAL A 170 5.20 19.77 -5.01
C VAL A 170 5.03 18.37 -4.43
N MET A 171 3.94 17.67 -4.79
CA MET A 171 3.70 16.28 -4.43
C MET A 171 4.83 15.36 -4.91
N GLY A 172 5.25 15.49 -6.18
CA GLY A 172 6.37 14.74 -6.72
C GLY A 172 7.68 15.01 -6.00
N ASN A 173 7.99 16.28 -5.72
CA ASN A 173 9.19 16.66 -4.98
C ASN A 173 9.20 16.09 -3.55
N LEU A 174 8.06 16.12 -2.85
CA LEU A 174 7.95 15.56 -1.50
C LEU A 174 8.11 14.04 -1.49
N LYS A 175 7.53 13.33 -2.47
CA LYS A 175 7.73 11.88 -2.60
C LYS A 175 9.19 11.51 -2.80
N ARG A 176 9.92 12.25 -3.65
CA ARG A 176 11.38 12.08 -3.82
C ARG A 176 12.14 12.33 -2.54
N LEU A 177 11.86 13.44 -1.87
CA LEU A 177 12.56 13.82 -0.63
C LEU A 177 12.35 12.80 0.48
N LYS A 178 11.19 12.14 0.52
CA LYS A 178 10.83 11.12 1.52
C LYS A 178 11.07 9.68 1.04
N ASN A 179 11.73 9.46 -0.10
CA ASN A 179 11.99 8.14 -0.69
C ASN A 179 10.71 7.29 -0.86
N LEU A 180 9.68 7.87 -1.46
CA LEU A 180 8.38 7.24 -1.70
C LEU A 180 8.13 6.89 -3.18
N GLU A 181 9.14 7.06 -4.05
CA GLU A 181 9.06 6.66 -5.46
C GLU A 181 9.22 5.14 -5.65
#